data_AF-A0A2D2DP54-F1
#
_entry.id   AF-A0A2D2DP54-F1
#
_cell.length_a   1.000
_cell.length_b   1.000
_cell.length_c   1.000
_cell.angle_alpha   90.00
_cell.angle_beta   90.00
_cell.angle_gamma   90.00
#
_symmetry.space_group_name_H-M   'P 1'
#
loop_
_entity.id
_entity.type
_entity.pdbx_description
1 polymer ?
#
loop_
_entity_poly.entity_id
_entity_poly.type
_entity_poly.pdbx_seq_one_letter_code
_entity_poly.pdbx_strand_id
1 'polypeptide(L)'
;MNTRPLYLALILAGLSATAHAGLNKCKGANGHYTFQNAPCDLPGARPQKMPTLAERNAKSKLERQQEQQREKYADDRPGANWDPARKPGASLPPLTQAAPPSAPAVAAKSAPVPKAASGAPAKGDNQQKLAAEKIDAENAKIRASNKAIECTNARQQLSTVRRDGRVVQIDKKGERHYLADENRNAAIADAERGVARACG
;
A
#
# COMPACT_ATOMS: atom_id res chain seq x y z
N MET A 1 -4.71 -41.38 -38.36
CA MET A 1 -4.06 -41.63 -37.05
C MET A 1 -4.61 -40.62 -36.04
N ASN A 2 -5.52 -41.06 -35.17
CA ASN A 2 -6.30 -40.19 -34.28
C ASN A 2 -5.57 -39.98 -32.95
N THR A 3 -4.79 -38.90 -32.81
CA THR A 3 -4.03 -38.56 -31.60
C THR A 3 -4.78 -37.67 -30.61
N ARG A 4 -5.98 -37.18 -30.98
CA ARG A 4 -6.79 -36.28 -30.15
C ARG A 4 -7.40 -36.87 -28.86
N PRO A 5 -7.80 -38.15 -28.76
CA PRO A 5 -8.38 -38.66 -27.52
C PRO A 5 -7.33 -38.90 -26.41
N LEU A 6 -6.06 -39.08 -26.77
CA LEU A 6 -4.97 -39.33 -25.82
C LEU A 6 -4.62 -38.09 -24.99
N TYR A 7 -4.67 -36.90 -25.59
CA TYR A 7 -4.43 -35.64 -24.87
C TYR A 7 -5.53 -35.32 -23.86
N LEU A 8 -6.78 -35.65 -24.18
CA LEU A 8 -7.92 -35.42 -23.30
C LEU A 8 -7.87 -36.32 -22.05
N ALA A 9 -7.43 -37.59 -22.22
CA ALA A 9 -7.21 -38.50 -21.10
C ALA A 9 -6.07 -38.03 -20.17
N LEU A 10 -4.98 -37.49 -20.73
CA LEU A 10 -3.85 -36.96 -19.94
C LEU A 10 -4.22 -35.70 -19.15
N ILE A 11 -5.06 -34.81 -19.70
CA ILE A 11 -5.52 -33.61 -18.99
C ILE A 11 -6.48 -33.99 -17.85
N LEU A 12 -7.38 -34.96 -18.05
CA LEU A 12 -8.29 -35.42 -17.01
C LEU A 12 -7.56 -36.10 -15.83
N ALA A 13 -6.48 -36.84 -16.09
CA ALA A 13 -5.70 -37.50 -15.05
C ALA A 13 -4.87 -36.53 -14.18
N GLY A 14 -4.57 -35.32 -14.66
CA GLY A 14 -3.83 -34.31 -13.91
C GLY A 14 -4.68 -33.54 -12.88
N LEU A 15 -6.01 -33.57 -13.00
CA LEU A 15 -6.93 -32.81 -12.16
C LEU A 15 -7.35 -33.54 -10.87
N SER A 16 -7.01 -34.82 -10.71
CA SER A 16 -7.34 -35.63 -9.53
C SER A 16 -6.30 -35.59 -8.41
N ALA A 17 -5.33 -34.67 -8.45
CA ALA A 17 -4.54 -34.32 -7.27
C ALA A 17 -5.42 -33.48 -6.31
N THR A 18 -6.41 -34.13 -5.70
CA THR A 18 -7.24 -33.54 -4.65
C THR A 18 -6.33 -33.12 -3.52
N ALA A 19 -6.22 -31.80 -3.34
CA ALA A 19 -5.73 -31.20 -2.13
C ALA A 19 -6.58 -31.72 -0.97
N HIS A 20 -6.12 -32.78 -0.31
CA HIS A 20 -6.59 -33.13 1.01
C HIS A 20 -6.14 -32.00 1.93
N ALA A 21 -6.94 -30.94 2.01
CA ALA A 21 -6.94 -30.01 3.13
C ALA A 21 -7.48 -30.74 4.37
N GLY A 22 -6.80 -31.83 4.75
CA GLY A 22 -7.03 -32.51 6.00
C GLY A 22 -6.54 -31.59 7.09
N LEU A 23 -7.45 -31.06 7.90
CA LEU A 23 -7.06 -30.38 9.12
C LEU A 23 -6.34 -31.41 10.00
N ASN A 24 -5.03 -31.24 10.20
CA ASN A 24 -4.27 -32.07 11.11
C ASN A 24 -4.70 -31.74 12.53
N LYS A 25 -5.17 -32.75 13.27
CA LYS A 25 -5.50 -32.62 14.69
C LYS A 25 -4.21 -32.68 15.51
N CYS A 26 -3.69 -31.53 15.89
CA CYS A 26 -2.46 -31.42 16.68
C CYS A 26 -2.79 -31.32 18.17
N LYS A 27 -2.06 -32.07 19.01
CA LYS A 27 -2.17 -31.99 20.48
C LYS A 27 -1.15 -30.98 20.99
N GLY A 28 -1.62 -29.86 21.53
CA GLY A 28 -0.75 -28.83 22.11
C GLY A 28 -0.14 -29.26 23.44
N ALA A 29 0.88 -28.53 23.91
CA ALA A 29 1.55 -28.78 25.19
C ALA A 29 0.59 -28.72 26.40
N ASN A 30 -0.50 -27.96 26.29
CA ASN A 30 -1.53 -27.84 27.32
C ASN A 30 -2.57 -28.98 27.28
N GLY A 31 -2.37 -30.01 26.45
CA GLY A 31 -3.31 -31.13 26.26
C GLY A 31 -4.52 -30.82 25.37
N HIS A 32 -4.77 -29.56 25.04
CA HIS A 32 -5.83 -29.14 24.11
C HIS A 32 -5.49 -29.49 22.65
N TYR A 33 -6.52 -29.87 21.89
CA TYR A 33 -6.39 -30.14 20.45
C TYR A 33 -6.64 -28.87 19.63
N THR A 34 -5.72 -28.58 18.70
CA THR A 34 -5.87 -27.52 17.70
C THR A 34 -5.84 -28.15 16.31
N PHE A 35 -6.70 -27.68 15.42
CA PHE A 35 -6.73 -28.15 14.05
C PHE A 35 -5.98 -27.17 13.16
N GLN A 36 -4.92 -27.62 12.50
CA GLN A 36 -4.07 -26.77 11.66
C GLN A 36 -3.91 -27.39 10.28
N ASN A 37 -3.81 -26.53 9.26
CA ASN A 37 -3.54 -26.95 7.88
C ASN A 37 -2.05 -27.25 7.62
N ALA A 38 -1.19 -27.01 8.62
CA ALA A 38 0.24 -27.34 8.59
C ALA A 38 0.51 -28.67 9.31
N PRO A 39 1.63 -29.36 9.04
CA PRO A 39 2.10 -30.49 9.83
C PRO A 39 2.22 -30.09 11.31
N CYS A 40 1.86 -30.99 12.23
CA CYS A 40 1.98 -30.69 13.66
C CYS A 40 3.45 -30.49 14.05
N ASP A 41 3.72 -29.42 14.80
CA ASP A 41 5.05 -29.18 15.35
C ASP A 41 5.48 -30.35 16.24
N LEU A 42 6.72 -30.83 16.02
CA LEU A 42 7.29 -31.91 16.82
C LEU A 42 7.44 -31.45 18.28
N PRO A 43 7.09 -32.30 19.27
CA PRO A 43 7.25 -31.98 20.68
C PRO A 43 8.75 -31.75 20.97
N GLY A 44 9.13 -30.50 21.24
CA GLY A 44 10.52 -30.10 21.47
C GLY A 44 11.06 -29.06 20.47
N ALA A 45 10.33 -28.77 19.39
CA ALA A 45 10.61 -27.60 18.57
C ALA A 45 10.36 -26.34 19.42
N ARG A 46 11.44 -25.65 19.83
CA ARG A 46 11.31 -24.38 20.56
C ARG A 46 10.48 -23.45 19.69
N PRO A 47 9.39 -22.86 20.20
CA PRO A 47 8.59 -21.92 19.42
C PRO A 47 9.55 -20.87 18.89
N GLN A 48 9.49 -20.58 17.58
CA GLN A 48 10.30 -19.53 17.01
C GLN A 48 10.08 -18.28 17.87
N LYS A 49 11.17 -17.80 18.49
CA LYS A 49 11.13 -16.69 19.42
C LYS A 49 10.48 -15.53 18.69
N MET A 50 9.24 -15.17 19.08
CA MET A 50 8.56 -14.06 18.45
C MET A 50 9.43 -12.81 18.61
N PRO A 51 9.71 -12.07 17.52
CA PRO A 51 10.59 -10.92 17.60
C PRO A 51 9.99 -9.90 18.57
N THR A 52 10.84 -9.47 19.50
CA THR A 52 10.52 -8.44 20.48
C THR A 52 10.11 -7.15 19.77
N LEU A 53 9.38 -6.27 20.46
CA LEU A 53 8.99 -4.97 19.90
C LEU A 53 10.22 -4.16 19.45
N ALA A 54 11.32 -4.27 20.20
CA ALA A 54 12.60 -3.65 19.87
C ALA A 54 13.19 -4.21 18.56
N GLU A 55 13.20 -5.53 18.38
CA GLU A 55 13.67 -6.18 17.14
C GLU A 55 12.80 -5.81 15.94
N ARG A 56 11.47 -5.74 16.10
CA ARG A 56 10.57 -5.29 15.03
C ARG A 56 10.82 -3.83 14.63
N ASN A 57 10.99 -2.95 15.60
CA ASN A 57 11.31 -1.54 15.34
C ASN A 57 12.68 -1.38 14.67
N ALA A 58 13.68 -2.17 15.06
CA ALA A 58 14.99 -2.17 14.42
C ALA A 58 14.90 -2.66 12.97
N LYS A 59 14.15 -3.74 12.71
CA LYS A 59 13.95 -4.27 11.36
C LYS A 59 13.23 -3.27 10.45
N SER A 60 12.19 -2.60 10.95
CA SER A 60 11.47 -1.56 10.19
C SER A 60 12.37 -0.36 9.87
N LYS A 61 13.27 0.03 10.77
CA LYS A 61 14.27 1.08 10.49
C LYS A 61 15.25 0.66 9.39
N LEU A 62 15.75 -0.57 9.44
CA LEU A 62 16.65 -1.10 8.41
C LEU A 62 15.96 -1.14 7.04
N GLU A 63 14.70 -1.59 6.99
CA GLU A 63 13.91 -1.64 5.76
C GLU A 63 13.70 -0.24 5.16
N ARG A 64 13.34 0.76 5.98
CA ARG A 64 13.24 2.16 5.53
C ARG A 64 14.57 2.72 5.02
N GLN A 65 15.70 2.40 5.68
CA GLN A 65 17.02 2.83 5.21
C GLN A 65 17.37 2.16 3.88
N GLN A 66 17.04 0.89 3.71
CA GLN A 66 17.25 0.18 2.46
C GLN A 66 16.35 0.71 1.35
N GLU A 67 15.10 1.05 1.64
CA GLU A 67 14.18 1.68 0.69
C GLU A 67 14.66 3.08 0.29
N GLN A 68 15.12 3.90 1.24
CA GLN A 68 15.72 5.20 0.93
C GLN A 68 16.99 5.08 0.07
N GLN A 69 17.85 4.10 0.36
CA GLN A 69 19.00 3.81 -0.49
C GLN A 69 18.52 3.36 -1.88
N ARG A 70 17.53 2.46 -1.92
CA ARG A 70 16.98 1.97 -3.18
C ARG A 70 16.32 3.07 -3.99
N GLU A 71 15.62 4.01 -3.39
CA GLU A 71 15.05 5.20 -4.04
C GLU A 71 16.15 6.13 -4.54
N LYS A 72 17.19 6.37 -3.72
CA LYS A 72 18.36 7.18 -4.11
C LYS A 72 19.08 6.61 -5.34
N TYR A 73 19.06 5.29 -5.52
CA TYR A 73 19.66 4.58 -6.66
C TYR A 73 18.61 3.99 -7.63
N ALA A 74 17.32 4.30 -7.48
CA ALA A 74 16.26 3.75 -8.36
C ALA A 74 16.22 4.45 -9.71
N ASP A 75 16.83 5.65 -9.81
CA ASP A 75 17.10 6.34 -11.06
C ASP A 75 18.30 5.75 -11.82
N ASP A 76 19.06 4.81 -11.22
CA ASP A 76 19.98 3.91 -11.93
C ASP A 76 19.24 2.66 -12.45
N ARG A 77 17.96 2.78 -12.82
CA ARG A 77 17.48 1.94 -13.92
C ARG A 77 18.43 2.23 -15.09
N PRO A 78 19.05 1.22 -15.73
CA PRO A 78 19.79 1.47 -16.97
C PRO A 78 18.84 2.23 -17.88
N GLY A 79 19.11 3.54 -18.03
CA GLY A 79 18.14 4.47 -18.56
C GLY A 79 17.76 4.07 -19.97
N ALA A 80 16.77 4.77 -20.51
CA ALA A 80 16.39 4.74 -21.93
C ALA A 80 17.51 5.13 -22.92
N ASN A 81 18.78 4.98 -22.52
CA ASN A 81 20.01 5.13 -23.29
C ASN A 81 20.79 3.81 -23.44
N TRP A 82 20.30 2.65 -22.97
CA TRP A 82 20.85 1.33 -23.33
C TRP A 82 20.30 0.84 -24.68
N ASP A 83 20.29 1.75 -25.66
CA ASP A 83 20.17 1.38 -27.07
C ASP A 83 21.60 1.34 -27.62
N PRO A 84 22.22 0.16 -27.81
CA PRO A 84 23.60 0.05 -28.30
C PRO A 84 23.80 0.69 -29.69
N ALA A 85 22.73 1.13 -30.37
CA ALA A 85 22.78 1.83 -31.64
C ALA A 85 22.87 3.38 -31.52
N ARG A 86 22.71 3.99 -30.35
CA ARG A 86 22.74 5.46 -30.22
C ARG A 86 24.16 6.00 -30.03
N LYS A 87 24.67 6.68 -31.06
CA LYS A 87 25.93 7.44 -31.02
C LYS A 87 25.90 8.51 -29.90
N PRO A 88 26.94 8.62 -29.06
CA PRO A 88 27.03 9.65 -28.04
C PRO A 88 27.33 10.99 -28.71
N GLY A 89 26.36 11.90 -28.78
CA GLY A 89 26.60 13.20 -29.41
C GLY A 89 25.49 14.26 -29.35
N ALA A 90 24.43 14.07 -28.55
CA ALA A 90 23.38 15.09 -28.43
C ALA A 90 23.21 15.50 -26.96
N SER A 91 23.81 16.64 -26.63
CA SER A 91 23.64 17.36 -25.37
C SER A 91 22.16 17.72 -25.19
N LEU A 92 21.47 17.08 -24.24
CA LEU A 92 20.11 17.46 -23.85
C LEU A 92 20.16 18.57 -22.79
N PRO A 93 19.21 19.53 -22.82
CA PRO A 93 19.15 20.61 -21.84
C PRO A 93 18.74 20.10 -20.44
N PRO A 94 19.18 20.78 -19.36
CA PRO A 94 18.92 20.35 -17.99
C PRO A 94 17.42 20.47 -17.66
N LEU A 95 16.80 19.35 -17.30
CA LEU A 95 15.45 19.32 -16.74
C LEU A 95 15.53 19.51 -15.22
N THR A 96 14.91 20.58 -14.75
CA THR A 96 14.70 20.91 -13.35
C THR A 96 13.80 19.86 -12.68
N GLN A 97 14.37 18.99 -11.84
CA GLN A 97 13.61 18.03 -11.04
C GLN A 97 12.85 18.74 -9.91
N ALA A 98 11.52 18.60 -9.90
CA ALA A 98 10.66 19.00 -8.79
C ALA A 98 10.58 17.85 -7.76
N ALA A 99 10.80 18.17 -6.49
CA ALA A 99 10.84 17.22 -5.38
C ALA A 99 9.46 16.55 -5.12
N PRO A 100 9.41 15.23 -4.85
CA PRO A 100 8.17 14.55 -4.46
C PRO A 100 7.78 14.88 -2.99
N PRO A 101 6.47 15.02 -2.70
CA PRO A 101 5.98 15.33 -1.36
C PRO A 101 6.04 14.11 -0.42
N SER A 102 6.58 14.34 0.78
CA SER A 102 6.69 13.37 1.87
C SER A 102 5.32 12.91 2.37
N ALA A 103 5.10 11.60 2.47
CA ALA A 103 3.89 11.02 3.05
C ALA A 103 3.86 11.14 4.60
N PRO A 104 2.70 11.41 5.22
CA PRO A 104 2.58 11.55 6.67
C PRO A 104 2.56 10.18 7.39
N ALA A 105 3.42 10.05 8.40
CA ALA A 105 3.45 8.91 9.30
C ALA A 105 2.23 8.89 10.22
N VAL A 106 1.42 7.83 10.14
CA VAL A 106 0.28 7.61 11.04
C VAL A 106 0.80 7.19 12.42
N ALA A 107 0.52 8.04 13.41
CA ALA A 107 0.85 7.83 14.82
C ALA A 107 0.04 6.67 15.42
N ALA A 108 0.73 5.63 15.88
CA ALA A 108 0.14 4.55 16.67
C ALA A 108 -0.08 5.00 18.13
N LYS A 109 -1.33 4.86 18.59
CA LYS A 109 -1.83 5.19 19.93
C LYS A 109 -0.99 4.51 21.04
N SER A 110 -0.53 5.30 22.00
CA SER A 110 0.11 4.86 23.23
C SER A 110 -0.93 4.40 24.27
N ALA A 111 -0.70 3.25 24.89
CA ALA A 111 -1.41 2.79 26.09
C ALA A 111 -0.74 3.37 27.37
N PRO A 112 -1.47 3.45 28.52
CA PRO A 112 -1.09 4.28 29.65
C PRO A 112 -0.12 3.58 30.62
N VAL A 113 0.84 4.34 31.15
CA VAL A 113 1.83 3.94 32.18
C VAL A 113 1.62 4.84 33.41
N PRO A 114 1.86 4.36 34.65
CA PRO A 114 1.13 4.83 35.83
C PRO A 114 1.68 6.13 36.45
N LYS A 115 0.80 6.75 37.25
CA LYS A 115 1.02 7.94 38.11
C LYS A 115 2.36 7.88 38.85
N ALA A 116 3.22 8.86 38.58
CA ALA A 116 4.32 9.26 39.46
C ALA A 116 4.26 10.78 39.69
N ALA A 117 4.73 11.18 40.87
CA ALA A 117 4.34 12.36 41.61
C ALA A 117 4.68 13.72 40.97
N SER A 118 3.83 14.68 41.36
CA SER A 118 3.92 16.13 41.20
C SER A 118 5.18 16.75 41.82
N GLY A 119 5.79 17.71 41.11
CA GLY A 119 6.57 18.79 41.74
C GLY A 119 7.86 19.20 41.03
N ALA A 120 7.78 19.93 39.91
CA ALA A 120 8.85 20.84 39.46
C ALA A 120 8.26 21.97 38.57
N PRO A 121 8.59 23.25 38.80
CA PRO A 121 7.82 24.38 38.25
C PRO A 121 8.31 24.92 36.88
N ALA A 122 7.33 25.28 36.05
CA ALA A 122 7.20 26.52 35.24
C ALA A 122 8.24 26.90 34.16
N LYS A 123 9.24 26.08 33.81
CA LYS A 123 10.04 26.30 32.58
C LYS A 123 9.51 25.58 31.33
N GLY A 124 8.48 24.74 31.49
CA GLY A 124 7.89 23.96 30.40
C GLY A 124 6.87 24.72 29.54
N ASP A 125 6.23 25.76 30.07
CA ASP A 125 5.02 26.33 29.43
C ASP A 125 5.32 27.01 28.08
N ASN A 126 6.43 27.75 27.98
CA ASN A 126 6.83 28.39 26.71
C ASN A 126 7.27 27.36 25.67
N GLN A 127 7.96 26.29 26.08
CA GLN A 127 8.40 25.25 25.15
C GLN A 127 7.21 24.41 24.65
N GLN A 128 6.22 24.18 25.51
CA GLN A 128 4.98 23.50 25.15
C GLN A 128 4.11 24.33 24.20
N LYS A 129 4.04 25.66 24.40
CA LYS A 129 3.36 26.58 23.48
C LYS A 129 3.99 26.59 22.09
N LEU A 130 5.32 26.70 22.01
CA LEU A 130 6.05 26.66 20.73
C LEU A 130 5.90 25.31 20.02
N ALA A 131 5.88 24.21 20.76
CA ALA A 131 5.63 22.88 20.20
C ALA A 131 4.19 22.74 19.68
N ALA A 132 3.20 23.23 20.43
CA ALA A 132 1.79 23.22 20.01
C ALA A 132 1.57 24.07 18.74
N GLU A 133 2.11 25.28 18.70
CA GLU A 133 2.01 26.17 17.53
C GLU A 133 2.67 25.54 16.29
N LYS A 134 3.81 24.87 16.44
CA LYS A 134 4.46 24.15 15.34
C LYS A 134 3.61 22.98 14.85
N ILE A 135 2.99 22.21 15.75
CA ILE A 135 2.09 21.11 15.41
C ILE A 135 0.85 21.65 14.68
N ASP A 136 0.27 22.75 15.12
CA ASP A 136 -0.89 23.36 14.49
C ASP A 136 -0.57 23.90 13.10
N ALA A 137 0.58 24.55 12.93
CA ALA A 137 1.08 25.00 11.64
C ALA A 137 1.34 23.83 10.67
N GLU A 138 1.90 22.72 11.16
CA GLU A 138 2.12 21.52 10.36
C GLU A 138 0.82 20.81 9.99
N ASN A 139 -0.11 20.69 10.94
CA ASN A 139 -1.45 20.16 10.70
C ASN A 139 -2.23 21.00 9.68
N ALA A 140 -2.10 22.33 9.71
CA ALA A 140 -2.70 23.21 8.72
C ALA A 140 -2.15 22.95 7.31
N LYS A 141 -0.83 22.77 7.19
CA LYS A 141 -0.18 22.40 5.91
C LYS A 141 -0.66 21.04 5.40
N ILE A 142 -0.77 20.04 6.27
CA ILE A 142 -1.27 18.71 5.91
C ILE A 142 -2.70 18.79 5.39
N ARG A 143 -3.58 19.55 6.07
CA ARG A 143 -4.97 19.75 5.61
C ARG A 143 -5.03 20.43 4.24
N ALA A 144 -4.21 21.46 4.02
CA ALA A 144 -4.14 22.14 2.74
C ALA A 144 -3.63 21.21 1.62
N SER A 145 -2.59 20.42 1.90
CA SER A 145 -2.05 19.43 0.97
C SER A 145 -3.09 18.35 0.62
N ASN A 146 -3.77 17.81 1.63
CA ASN A 146 -4.82 16.80 1.43
C ASN A 146 -5.96 17.36 0.58
N LYS A 147 -6.40 18.61 0.81
CA LYS A 147 -7.42 19.27 -0.02
C LYS A 147 -6.97 19.40 -1.49
N ALA A 148 -5.71 19.76 -1.73
CA ALA A 148 -5.17 19.85 -3.08
C ALA A 148 -5.12 18.49 -3.80
N ILE A 149 -4.75 17.42 -3.07
CA ILE A 149 -4.74 16.05 -3.58
C ILE A 149 -6.17 15.60 -3.92
N GLU A 150 -7.13 15.83 -3.02
CA GLU A 150 -8.54 15.50 -3.23
C GLU A 150 -9.12 16.21 -4.45
N CYS A 151 -8.84 17.51 -4.62
CA CYS A 151 -9.25 18.27 -5.78
C CYS A 151 -8.63 17.72 -7.08
N THR A 152 -7.35 17.34 -7.05
CA THR A 152 -6.66 16.75 -8.21
C THR A 152 -7.28 15.41 -8.60
N ASN A 153 -7.54 14.54 -7.62
CA ASN A 153 -8.16 13.23 -7.84
C ASN A 153 -9.58 13.38 -8.41
N ALA A 154 -10.39 14.29 -7.86
CA ALA A 154 -11.73 14.57 -8.36
C ALA A 154 -11.71 15.05 -9.83
N ARG A 155 -10.75 15.91 -10.20
CA ARG A 155 -10.56 16.36 -11.58
C ARG A 155 -10.14 15.23 -12.51
N GLN A 156 -9.26 14.33 -12.06
CA GLN A 156 -8.85 13.16 -12.84
C GLN A 156 -10.02 12.20 -13.08
N GLN A 157 -10.88 11.99 -12.07
CA GLN A 157 -12.10 11.20 -12.22
C GLN A 157 -13.04 11.82 -13.25
N LEU A 158 -13.30 13.14 -13.15
CA LEU A 158 -14.10 13.86 -14.13
C LEU A 158 -13.51 13.75 -15.55
N SER A 159 -12.19 13.91 -15.70
CA SER A 159 -11.52 13.73 -16.99
C SER A 159 -11.68 12.30 -17.53
N THR A 160 -11.70 11.29 -16.67
CA THR A 160 -11.83 9.89 -17.10
C THR A 160 -13.21 9.61 -17.66
N VAL A 161 -14.27 10.14 -17.02
CA VAL A 161 -15.66 9.95 -17.50
C VAL A 161 -16.02 10.85 -18.68
N ARG A 162 -15.37 12.02 -18.81
CA ARG A 162 -15.59 12.97 -19.91
C ARG A 162 -14.88 12.60 -21.21
N ARG A 163 -13.68 12.00 -21.18
CA ARG A 163 -13.03 11.54 -22.43
C ARG A 163 -13.95 10.54 -23.13
N ASP A 164 -14.07 10.63 -24.45
CA ASP A 164 -15.00 9.85 -25.29
C ASP A 164 -14.66 8.36 -25.44
N GLY A 165 -14.14 7.77 -24.37
CA GLY A 165 -13.91 6.34 -24.25
C GLY A 165 -15.07 5.65 -23.53
N ARG A 166 -15.25 4.36 -23.85
CA ARG A 166 -16.12 3.47 -23.09
C ARG A 166 -15.59 3.33 -21.66
N VAL A 167 -16.37 3.77 -20.68
CA VAL A 167 -16.04 3.59 -19.26
C VAL A 167 -16.40 2.16 -18.86
N VAL A 168 -15.40 1.41 -18.36
CA VAL A 168 -15.55 0.03 -17.92
C VAL A 168 -15.56 0.01 -16.40
N GLN A 169 -16.63 -0.53 -15.81
CA GLN A 169 -16.67 -0.90 -14.41
C GLN A 169 -16.33 -2.38 -14.28
N ILE A 170 -15.41 -2.71 -13.38
CA ILE A 170 -15.08 -4.08 -13.04
C ILE A 170 -15.83 -4.39 -11.74
N ASP A 171 -16.69 -5.39 -11.77
CA ASP A 171 -17.42 -5.80 -10.58
C ASP A 171 -16.54 -6.64 -9.63
N LYS A 172 -17.11 -7.06 -8.49
CA LYS A 172 -16.39 -7.88 -7.49
C LYS A 172 -15.99 -9.28 -8.01
N LYS A 173 -16.60 -9.74 -9.11
CA LYS A 173 -16.29 -11.03 -9.76
C LYS A 173 -15.22 -10.87 -10.84
N GLY A 174 -14.84 -9.64 -11.17
CA GLY A 174 -13.89 -9.34 -12.24
C GLY A 174 -14.53 -9.20 -13.62
N GLU A 175 -15.87 -9.21 -13.71
CA GLU A 175 -16.57 -9.01 -14.98
C GLU A 175 -16.59 -7.53 -15.34
N ARG A 176 -16.38 -7.26 -16.64
CA ARG A 176 -16.33 -5.90 -17.20
C ARG A 176 -17.72 -5.50 -17.68
N HIS A 177 -18.30 -4.49 -17.04
CA HIS A 177 -19.57 -3.87 -17.44
C HIS A 177 -19.29 -2.52 -18.09
N TYR A 178 -19.80 -2.31 -19.30
CA TYR A 178 -19.71 -1.02 -19.97
C TYR A 178 -20.83 -0.11 -19.50
N LEU A 179 -20.51 1.12 -19.12
CA LEU A 179 -21.51 2.13 -18.79
C LEU A 179 -22.25 2.57 -20.07
N ALA A 180 -23.58 2.45 -20.05
CA ALA A 180 -24.45 3.06 -21.05
C ALA A 180 -24.38 4.59 -20.99
N ASP A 181 -24.72 5.28 -22.07
CA ASP A 181 -24.59 6.74 -22.19
C ASP A 181 -25.42 7.49 -21.14
N GLU A 182 -26.60 6.98 -20.79
CA GLU A 182 -27.43 7.54 -19.72
C GLU A 182 -26.71 7.54 -18.36
N ASN A 183 -26.07 6.41 -18.03
CA ASN A 183 -25.30 6.27 -16.80
C ASN A 183 -24.00 7.10 -16.83
N ARG A 184 -23.42 7.33 -18.02
CA ARG A 184 -22.25 8.20 -18.19
C ARG A 184 -22.57 9.65 -17.85
N ASN A 185 -23.73 10.17 -18.29
CA ASN A 185 -24.15 11.53 -17.97
C ASN A 185 -24.38 11.74 -16.47
N ALA A 186 -25.00 10.76 -15.80
CA ALA A 186 -25.13 10.78 -14.34
C ALA A 186 -23.76 10.78 -13.64
N ALA A 187 -22.83 9.94 -14.10
CA ALA A 187 -21.47 9.87 -13.55
C ALA A 187 -20.68 11.17 -13.76
N ILE A 188 -20.88 11.86 -14.89
CA ILE A 188 -20.28 13.19 -15.16
C ILE A 188 -20.82 14.22 -14.15
N ALA A 189 -22.14 14.28 -13.96
CA ALA A 189 -22.76 15.20 -13.01
C ALA A 189 -22.29 14.94 -11.56
N ASP A 190 -22.15 13.67 -11.17
CA ASP A 190 -21.59 13.29 -9.86
C ASP A 190 -20.13 13.69 -9.70
N ALA A 191 -19.31 13.46 -10.73
CA ALA A 191 -17.91 13.85 -10.73
C ALA A 191 -17.75 15.38 -10.64
N GLU A 192 -18.59 16.15 -11.33
CA GLU A 192 -18.63 17.62 -11.25
C GLU A 192 -18.97 18.10 -9.83
N ARG A 193 -20.00 17.50 -9.19
CA ARG A 193 -20.30 17.76 -7.78
C ARG A 193 -19.14 17.40 -6.86
N GLY A 194 -18.42 16.32 -7.16
CA GLY A 194 -17.20 15.92 -6.45
C GLY A 194 -16.10 16.97 -6.54
N VAL A 195 -15.83 17.49 -7.74
CA VAL A 195 -14.87 18.59 -7.96
C VAL A 195 -15.31 19.84 -7.19
N ALA A 196 -16.59 20.21 -7.24
CA ALA A 196 -17.09 21.38 -6.51
C ALA A 196 -16.88 21.26 -5.00
N ARG A 197 -17.12 20.09 -4.40
CA ARG A 197 -16.90 19.84 -2.95
C ARG A 197 -15.43 19.78 -2.56
N ALA A 198 -14.57 19.19 -3.39
CA ALA A 198 -13.16 19.02 -3.07
C ALA A 198 -12.33 20.29 -3.34
N CYS A 199 -12.71 21.05 -4.37
CA CYS A 199 -11.96 22.23 -4.82
C CYS A 199 -12.51 23.57 -4.32
N GLY A 200 -13.77 23.65 -3.87
CA GLY A 200 -14.36 24.84 -3.23
C GLY A 200 -13.95 24.93 -1.77
#